data_AF-I3IG43-F1
#
_entry.id   AF-I3IG43-F1
#
_cell.length_a   1.000
_cell.length_b   1.000
_cell.length_c   1.000
_cell.angle_alpha   90.00
_cell.angle_beta   90.00
_cell.angle_gamma   90.00
#
_symmetry.space_group_name_H-M   'P 1'
#
loop_
_entity.id
_entity.type
_entity.pdbx_description
1 polymer ?
#
loop_
_entity_poly.entity_id
_entity_poly.type
_entity_poly.pdbx_seq_one_letter_code
_entity_poly.pdbx_strand_id
1 'polypeptide(L)'
;MLRDKLRDKDYFDNAIQNSTDFILEEIDYLNNTATLKPLAAMKTNAGLCNDLIEKLIYCYSRGDTTIDSKKDLIDILKHREMELHYANLLPKEAAKNRVEWERLGFSTYKGTFTWLAFAVSAGASQNYLKKLFHFVDNVGLDILFDRIAVKLGDTDRPIGTKVLYAKPYQLLLDALEAEKEQQPLLMNKFMDY
;
A
#
# COMPACT_ATOMS: atom_id res chain seq x y z
N MET A 1 -9.58 19.20 -12.44
CA MET A 1 -9.23 18.71 -13.79
C MET A 1 -8.94 17.23 -13.68
N LEU A 2 -9.44 16.40 -14.60
CA LEU A 2 -9.10 14.98 -14.63
C LEU A 2 -7.58 14.80 -14.78
N ARG A 3 -6.98 13.90 -14.00
CA ARG A 3 -5.56 13.54 -14.15
C ARG A 3 -5.41 12.43 -15.19
N ASP A 4 -6.27 11.44 -15.14
CA ASP A 4 -6.37 10.41 -16.17
C ASP A 4 -7.23 10.94 -17.34
N LYS A 5 -6.72 10.81 -18.56
CA LYS A 5 -7.36 11.27 -19.81
C LYS A 5 -7.95 10.13 -20.63
N LEU A 6 -7.85 8.88 -20.17
CA LEU A 6 -8.35 7.68 -20.85
C LEU A 6 -9.82 7.37 -20.52
N ARG A 7 -10.35 8.02 -19.48
CA ARG A 7 -11.73 7.86 -18.98
C ARG A 7 -12.32 9.23 -18.67
N ASP A 8 -13.64 9.31 -18.68
CA ASP A 8 -14.38 10.52 -18.30
C ASP A 8 -14.65 10.56 -16.79
N LYS A 9 -15.25 11.67 -16.35
CA LYS A 9 -15.59 11.87 -14.94
C LYS A 9 -16.63 10.84 -14.45
N ASP A 10 -17.63 10.54 -15.28
CA ASP A 10 -18.75 9.67 -14.91
C ASP A 10 -18.26 8.23 -14.65
N TYR A 11 -17.29 7.75 -15.43
CA TYR A 11 -16.59 6.49 -15.15
C TYR A 11 -16.00 6.47 -13.74
N PHE A 12 -15.24 7.51 -13.37
CA PHE A 12 -14.61 7.57 -12.04
C PHE A 12 -15.63 7.73 -10.92
N ASP A 13 -16.68 8.53 -11.12
CA ASP A 13 -17.75 8.68 -10.14
C ASP A 13 -18.41 7.32 -9.85
N ASN A 14 -18.74 6.55 -10.90
CA ASN A 14 -19.31 5.21 -10.76
C ASN A 14 -18.33 4.23 -10.10
N ALA A 15 -17.06 4.24 -10.49
CA ALA A 15 -16.04 3.38 -9.89
C ALA A 15 -15.86 3.66 -8.39
N ILE A 16 -15.78 4.93 -8.00
CA ILE A 16 -15.65 5.34 -6.60
C ILE A 16 -16.88 4.96 -5.80
N GLN A 17 -18.09 5.15 -6.36
CA GLN A 17 -19.33 4.75 -5.71
C GLN A 17 -19.36 3.23 -5.48
N ASN A 18 -19.12 2.45 -6.53
CA ASN A 18 -19.10 0.98 -6.44
C ASN A 18 -18.05 0.48 -5.43
N SER A 19 -16.82 1.01 -5.48
CA SER A 19 -15.78 0.67 -4.48
C SER A 19 -16.20 1.04 -3.06
N THR A 20 -16.86 2.19 -2.88
CA THR A 20 -17.34 2.63 -1.57
C THR A 20 -18.42 1.71 -1.03
N ASP A 21 -19.40 1.35 -1.86
CA ASP A 21 -20.49 0.46 -1.48
C ASP A 21 -19.95 -0.93 -1.11
N PHE A 22 -19.06 -1.49 -1.93
CA PHE A 22 -18.41 -2.77 -1.66
C PHE A 22 -17.62 -2.76 -0.34
N ILE A 23 -16.82 -1.72 -0.09
CA ILE A 23 -16.06 -1.56 1.17
C ILE A 23 -17.01 -1.51 2.38
N LEU A 24 -18.13 -0.79 2.26
CA LEU A 24 -19.12 -0.69 3.33
C LEU A 24 -19.82 -2.02 3.59
N GLU A 25 -20.16 -2.77 2.53
CA GLU A 25 -20.74 -4.12 2.63
C GLU A 25 -19.78 -5.10 3.32
N GLU A 26 -18.49 -5.09 2.97
CA GLU A 26 -17.47 -5.94 3.61
C GLU A 26 -17.23 -5.56 5.08
N ILE A 27 -17.24 -4.27 5.40
CA ILE A 27 -17.16 -3.79 6.79
C ILE A 27 -18.40 -4.21 7.58
N ASP A 28 -19.60 -4.09 7.00
CA ASP A 28 -20.84 -4.53 7.63
C ASP A 28 -20.82 -6.05 7.88
N TYR A 29 -20.41 -6.82 6.88
CA TYR A 29 -20.23 -8.26 6.97
C TYR A 29 -19.29 -8.64 8.13
N LEU A 30 -18.13 -7.98 8.25
CA LEU A 30 -17.18 -8.20 9.35
C LEU A 30 -17.77 -7.91 10.73
N ASN A 31 -18.62 -6.88 10.85
CA ASN A 31 -19.16 -6.43 12.13
C ASN A 31 -20.42 -7.21 12.56
N ASN A 32 -21.21 -7.67 11.60
CA ASN A 32 -22.58 -8.16 11.86
C ASN A 32 -22.79 -9.65 11.56
N THR A 33 -21.82 -10.35 10.95
CA THR A 33 -21.92 -11.81 10.80
C THR A 33 -21.31 -12.56 11.99
N ALA A 34 -21.77 -13.80 12.22
CA ALA A 34 -21.20 -14.68 13.23
C ALA A 34 -19.66 -14.73 13.09
N THR A 35 -18.94 -14.63 14.21
CA THR A 35 -17.49 -14.43 14.24
C THR A 35 -16.76 -15.27 13.18
N LEU A 36 -16.23 -14.58 12.16
CA LEU A 36 -15.46 -15.23 11.12
C LEU A 36 -14.30 -16.02 11.74
N LYS A 37 -13.99 -17.18 11.13
CA LYS A 37 -12.77 -17.90 11.48
C LYS A 37 -11.55 -16.99 11.23
N PRO A 38 -10.48 -17.07 12.05
CA PRO A 38 -9.34 -16.17 11.94
C PRO A 38 -8.76 -16.05 10.52
N LEU A 39 -8.65 -17.15 9.79
CA LEU A 39 -8.14 -17.12 8.41
C LEU A 39 -9.03 -16.30 7.45
N ALA A 40 -10.36 -16.42 7.59
CA ALA A 40 -11.28 -15.63 6.78
C ALA A 40 -11.19 -14.15 7.16
N ALA A 41 -11.24 -13.84 8.45
CA ALA A 41 -11.16 -12.46 8.94
C ALA A 41 -9.85 -11.76 8.54
N MET A 42 -8.71 -12.47 8.62
CA MET A 42 -7.41 -11.99 8.15
C MET A 42 -7.46 -11.64 6.66
N LYS A 43 -7.93 -12.57 5.81
CA LYS A 43 -8.00 -12.37 4.36
C LYS A 43 -8.95 -11.24 3.97
N THR A 44 -10.10 -11.12 4.64
CA THR A 44 -11.05 -10.03 4.38
C THR A 44 -10.45 -8.68 4.72
N ASN A 45 -9.73 -8.55 5.86
CA ASN A 45 -9.05 -7.29 6.19
C ASN A 45 -7.92 -6.94 5.21
N ALA A 46 -7.18 -7.93 4.72
CA ALA A 46 -6.19 -7.70 3.66
C ALA A 46 -6.84 -7.30 2.33
N GLY A 47 -8.00 -7.89 1.98
CA GLY A 47 -8.82 -7.49 0.84
C GLY A 47 -9.26 -6.03 0.91
N LEU A 48 -9.83 -5.63 2.06
CA LEU A 48 -10.24 -4.24 2.32
C LEU A 48 -9.09 -3.24 2.16
N CYS A 49 -7.85 -3.60 2.50
CA CYS A 49 -6.70 -2.75 2.25
C CYS A 49 -6.48 -2.50 0.74
N ASN A 50 -6.63 -3.54 -0.09
CA ASN A 50 -6.50 -3.42 -1.54
C ASN A 50 -7.63 -2.58 -2.13
N ASP A 51 -8.87 -2.80 -1.69
CA ASP A 51 -10.03 -2.05 -2.19
C ASP A 51 -9.93 -0.56 -1.85
N LEU A 52 -9.46 -0.24 -0.63
CA LEU A 52 -9.18 1.14 -0.23
C LEU A 52 -8.07 1.77 -1.09
N ILE A 53 -6.98 1.05 -1.37
CA ILE A 53 -5.91 1.53 -2.25
C ILE A 53 -6.45 1.77 -3.67
N GLU A 54 -7.29 0.88 -4.18
CA GLU A 54 -7.89 1.04 -5.50
C GLU A 54 -8.81 2.26 -5.57
N LYS A 55 -9.67 2.45 -4.56
CA LYS A 55 -10.49 3.65 -4.42
C LYS A 55 -9.64 4.92 -4.43
N LEU A 56 -8.50 4.94 -3.73
CA LEU A 56 -7.58 6.08 -3.75
C LEU A 56 -7.05 6.37 -5.16
N ILE A 57 -6.75 5.34 -5.95
CA ILE A 57 -6.33 5.49 -7.35
C ILE A 57 -7.47 6.13 -8.17
N TYR A 58 -8.72 5.70 -8.00
CA TYR A 58 -9.85 6.29 -8.72
C TYR A 58 -10.06 7.77 -8.36
N CYS A 59 -10.05 8.11 -7.06
CA CYS A 59 -10.14 9.50 -6.60
C CYS A 59 -9.02 10.36 -7.20
N TYR A 60 -7.78 9.87 -7.15
CA TYR A 60 -6.64 10.58 -7.73
C TYR A 60 -6.77 10.74 -9.25
N SER A 61 -7.22 9.72 -9.95
CA SER A 61 -7.38 9.74 -11.41
C SER A 61 -8.46 10.74 -11.85
N ARG A 62 -9.56 10.84 -11.08
CA ARG A 62 -10.62 11.84 -11.22
C ARG A 62 -10.14 13.29 -10.99
N GLY A 63 -9.03 13.47 -10.29
CA GLY A 63 -8.48 14.79 -10.02
C GLY A 63 -8.62 15.26 -8.57
N ASP A 64 -9.10 14.41 -7.66
CA ASP A 64 -9.26 14.73 -6.24
C ASP A 64 -7.90 15.03 -5.58
N THR A 65 -7.85 15.79 -4.50
CA THR A 65 -6.56 16.12 -3.88
C THR A 65 -6.03 14.95 -3.07
N THR A 66 -4.70 14.81 -2.97
CA THR A 66 -4.11 13.77 -2.09
C THR A 66 -4.33 14.07 -0.61
N ILE A 67 -4.83 15.25 -0.23
CA ILE A 67 -5.18 15.56 1.16
C ILE A 67 -6.49 14.85 1.55
N ASP A 68 -7.38 14.64 0.59
CA ASP A 68 -8.69 14.01 0.81
C ASP A 68 -8.57 12.51 1.10
N SER A 69 -7.42 11.88 0.79
CA SER A 69 -7.14 10.46 1.04
C SER A 69 -6.90 10.10 2.51
N LYS A 70 -6.74 11.09 3.40
CA LYS A 70 -6.34 10.86 4.80
C LYS A 70 -7.22 9.88 5.55
N LYS A 71 -8.55 9.93 5.33
CA LYS A 71 -9.48 9.01 5.97
C LYS A 71 -9.23 7.57 5.51
N ASP A 72 -9.23 7.34 4.20
CA ASP A 72 -8.99 6.01 3.63
C ASP A 72 -7.60 5.47 4.02
N LEU A 73 -6.58 6.33 4.12
CA LEU A 73 -5.25 5.97 4.62
C LEU A 73 -5.26 5.51 6.08
N ILE A 74 -6.06 6.12 6.94
CA ILE A 74 -6.24 5.68 8.34
C ILE A 74 -6.96 4.33 8.36
N ASP A 75 -7.98 4.15 7.52
CA ASP A 75 -8.73 2.90 7.41
C ASP A 75 -7.84 1.75 6.91
N ILE A 76 -6.92 2.00 5.96
CA ILE A 76 -5.91 1.01 5.54
C ILE A 76 -5.06 0.54 6.73
N LEU A 77 -4.55 1.46 7.56
CA LEU A 77 -3.77 1.06 8.75
C LEU A 77 -4.61 0.24 9.74
N LYS A 78 -5.86 0.65 9.96
CA LYS A 78 -6.79 -0.09 10.83
C LYS A 78 -6.98 -1.51 10.32
N HIS A 79 -7.18 -1.70 9.02
CA HIS A 79 -7.35 -3.03 8.45
C HIS A 79 -6.04 -3.84 8.45
N ARG A 80 -4.86 -3.24 8.26
CA ARG A 80 -3.58 -3.93 8.48
C ARG A 80 -3.37 -4.36 9.93
N GLU A 81 -3.77 -3.53 10.90
CA GLU A 81 -3.77 -3.88 12.33
C GLU A 81 -4.68 -5.09 12.61
N MET A 82 -5.87 -5.11 12.04
CA MET A 82 -6.81 -6.23 12.17
C MET A 82 -6.34 -7.50 11.46
N GLU A 83 -5.75 -7.37 10.27
CA GLU A 83 -5.11 -8.47 9.55
C GLU A 83 -4.07 -9.15 10.45
N LEU A 84 -3.13 -8.37 11.01
CA LEU A 84 -2.11 -8.89 11.92
C LEU A 84 -2.72 -9.53 13.17
N HIS A 85 -3.76 -8.91 13.75
CA HIS A 85 -4.48 -9.47 14.89
C HIS A 85 -5.00 -10.89 14.57
N TYR A 86 -5.72 -11.06 13.46
CA TYR A 86 -6.26 -12.37 13.07
C TYR A 86 -5.17 -13.35 12.62
N ALA A 87 -4.10 -12.88 12.00
CA ALA A 87 -2.94 -13.69 11.65
C ALA A 87 -2.29 -14.32 12.90
N ASN A 88 -2.25 -13.58 14.02
CA ASN A 88 -1.75 -14.08 15.30
C ASN A 88 -2.70 -15.06 16.00
N LEU A 89 -3.97 -15.11 15.59
CA LEU A 89 -4.95 -16.09 16.07
C LEU A 89 -4.99 -17.37 15.22
N LEU A 90 -4.21 -17.46 14.14
CA LEU A 90 -4.16 -18.66 13.31
C LEU A 90 -3.59 -19.85 14.10
N PRO A 91 -4.18 -21.04 13.93
CA PRO A 91 -3.59 -22.25 14.49
C PRO A 91 -2.28 -22.59 13.76
N LYS A 92 -1.41 -23.38 14.40
CA LYS A 92 -0.03 -23.63 13.93
C LYS A 92 0.03 -24.17 12.50
N GLU A 93 -0.90 -25.04 12.13
CA GLU A 93 -1.02 -25.64 10.80
C GLU A 93 -1.37 -24.62 9.70
N ALA A 94 -2.02 -23.51 10.07
CA ALA A 94 -2.38 -22.43 9.17
C ALA A 94 -1.41 -21.24 9.23
N ALA A 95 -0.44 -21.23 10.15
CA ALA A 95 0.49 -20.12 10.34
C ALA A 95 1.29 -19.79 9.07
N LYS A 96 1.59 -20.78 8.22
CA LYS A 96 2.25 -20.54 6.92
C LYS A 96 1.44 -19.66 5.96
N ASN A 97 0.11 -19.63 6.13
CA ASN A 97 -0.78 -18.89 5.24
C ASN A 97 -0.69 -17.38 5.46
N ARG A 98 -0.11 -16.89 6.57
CA ARG A 98 0.01 -15.44 6.79
C ARG A 98 1.09 -14.77 5.93
N VAL A 99 2.11 -15.53 5.52
CA VAL A 99 3.30 -14.99 4.84
C VAL A 99 2.94 -14.29 3.53
N GLU A 100 1.98 -14.83 2.77
CA GLU A 100 1.56 -14.25 1.49
C GLU A 100 0.82 -12.90 1.64
N TRP A 101 0.32 -12.58 2.84
CA TRP A 101 -0.47 -11.36 3.12
C TRP A 101 0.34 -10.29 3.86
N GLU A 102 1.20 -10.72 4.78
CA GLU A 102 1.98 -9.81 5.61
C GLU A 102 3.26 -9.34 4.92
N ARG A 103 4.00 -10.29 4.32
CA ARG A 103 5.32 -10.01 3.74
C ARG A 103 5.17 -9.35 2.38
N LEU A 104 6.03 -8.36 2.13
CA LEU A 104 6.20 -7.80 0.80
C LEU A 104 6.53 -8.91 -0.20
N GLY A 105 5.59 -9.12 -1.12
CA GLY A 105 5.67 -10.10 -2.18
C GLY A 105 5.48 -9.43 -3.53
N PHE A 106 5.67 -10.19 -4.60
CA PHE A 106 5.58 -9.66 -5.97
C PHE A 106 4.18 -9.10 -6.25
N SER A 107 3.14 -9.79 -5.78
CA SER A 107 1.74 -9.39 -5.92
C SER A 107 1.40 -8.11 -5.14
N THR A 108 2.05 -7.86 -4.00
CA THR A 108 1.77 -6.70 -3.13
C THR A 108 2.69 -5.52 -3.41
N TYR A 109 3.82 -5.73 -4.10
CA TYR A 109 4.87 -4.72 -4.29
C TYR A 109 4.37 -3.39 -4.85
N LYS A 110 3.61 -3.44 -5.96
CA LYS A 110 3.02 -2.24 -6.57
C LYS A 110 2.02 -1.56 -5.63
N GLY A 111 1.13 -2.34 -5.02
CA GLY A 111 0.13 -1.82 -4.08
C GLY A 111 0.75 -1.12 -2.88
N THR A 112 1.83 -1.69 -2.32
CA THR A 112 2.59 -1.07 -1.22
C THR A 112 3.26 0.23 -1.66
N PHE A 113 3.82 0.31 -2.88
CA PHE A 113 4.33 1.56 -3.43
C PHE A 113 3.24 2.62 -3.56
N THR A 114 2.07 2.23 -4.07
CA THR A 114 0.92 3.14 -4.21
C THR A 114 0.47 3.63 -2.84
N TRP A 115 0.34 2.75 -1.85
CA TRP A 115 -0.01 3.12 -0.48
C TRP A 115 0.99 4.12 0.12
N LEU A 116 2.29 3.83 0.01
CA LEU A 116 3.35 4.71 0.49
C LEU A 116 3.33 6.07 -0.21
N ALA A 117 3.16 6.10 -1.54
CA ALA A 117 3.09 7.32 -2.32
C ALA A 117 1.90 8.21 -1.91
N PHE A 118 0.72 7.62 -1.70
CA PHE A 118 -0.43 8.36 -1.18
C PHE A 118 -0.19 8.87 0.24
N ALA A 119 0.37 8.06 1.13
CA ALA A 119 0.68 8.47 2.49
C ALA A 119 1.63 9.68 2.52
N VAL A 120 2.74 9.62 1.78
CA VAL A 120 3.69 10.74 1.68
C VAL A 120 3.02 11.98 1.08
N SER A 121 2.28 11.81 -0.02
CA SER A 121 1.60 12.92 -0.72
C SER A 121 0.47 13.56 0.08
N ALA A 122 -0.11 12.83 1.04
CA ALA A 122 -1.12 13.33 1.98
C ALA A 122 -0.51 14.04 3.20
N GLY A 123 0.82 14.04 3.32
CA GLY A 123 1.53 14.57 4.48
C GLY A 123 1.37 13.69 5.72
N ALA A 124 1.43 12.36 5.56
CA ALA A 124 1.38 11.42 6.66
C ALA A 124 2.49 11.70 7.71
N SER A 125 2.15 11.48 8.98
CA SER A 125 3.09 11.69 10.07
C SER A 125 4.17 10.59 10.12
N GLN A 126 5.28 10.88 10.80
CA GLN A 126 6.33 9.88 11.05
C GLN A 126 5.79 8.61 11.73
N ASN A 127 4.84 8.76 12.66
CA ASN A 127 4.22 7.62 13.31
C ASN A 127 3.41 6.76 12.32
N TYR A 128 2.73 7.38 11.35
CA TYR A 128 2.02 6.65 10.31
C TYR A 128 2.99 5.84 9.45
N LEU A 129 4.07 6.49 8.98
CA LEU A 129 5.05 5.85 8.11
C LEU A 129 5.77 4.69 8.82
N LYS A 130 6.10 4.84 10.11
CA LYS A 130 6.66 3.74 10.93
C LYS A 130 5.71 2.53 10.99
N LYS A 131 4.41 2.76 11.20
CA LYS A 131 3.41 1.68 11.17
C LYS A 131 3.32 1.02 9.80
N LEU A 132 3.27 1.81 8.73
CA LEU A 132 3.26 1.29 7.35
C LEU A 132 4.44 0.35 7.10
N PHE A 133 5.68 0.81 7.36
CA PHE A 133 6.86 -0.01 7.13
C PHE A 133 6.96 -1.24 8.03
N HIS A 134 6.40 -1.18 9.24
CA HIS A 134 6.28 -2.34 10.12
C HIS A 134 5.36 -3.41 9.52
N PHE A 135 4.20 -3.01 8.99
CA PHE A 135 3.22 -3.96 8.44
C PHE A 135 3.67 -4.65 7.14
N VAL A 136 4.69 -4.15 6.45
CA VAL A 136 5.15 -4.70 5.16
C VAL A 136 6.12 -5.89 5.34
N ASP A 137 6.54 -6.22 6.58
CA ASP A 137 7.49 -7.31 6.93
C ASP A 137 8.67 -7.46 5.95
N ASN A 138 9.38 -6.34 5.71
CA ASN A 138 10.39 -6.27 4.65
C ASN A 138 11.70 -5.59 5.07
N VAL A 139 11.91 -5.40 6.38
CA VAL A 139 13.12 -4.76 6.91
C VAL A 139 14.37 -5.55 6.53
N GLY A 140 15.33 -4.91 5.86
CA GLY A 140 16.60 -5.52 5.47
C GLY A 140 16.50 -6.50 4.30
N LEU A 141 15.34 -6.62 3.65
CA LEU A 141 15.12 -7.58 2.56
C LEU A 141 15.17 -6.93 1.17
N ASP A 142 14.67 -5.69 1.06
CA ASP A 142 14.61 -4.93 -0.20
C ASP A 142 15.29 -3.57 -0.01
N ILE A 143 16.43 -3.39 -0.68
CA ILE A 143 17.22 -2.16 -0.57
C ILE A 143 16.42 -0.92 -0.95
N LEU A 144 15.49 -0.99 -1.91
CA LEU A 144 14.72 0.16 -2.36
C LEU A 144 13.76 0.63 -1.28
N PHE A 145 12.97 -0.26 -0.69
CA PHE A 145 12.09 0.10 0.42
C PHE A 145 12.87 0.58 1.65
N ASP A 146 14.00 -0.06 1.97
CA ASP A 146 14.82 0.33 3.11
C ASP A 146 15.43 1.73 2.91
N ARG A 147 15.90 2.06 1.71
CA ARG A 147 16.41 3.40 1.36
C ARG A 147 15.32 4.47 1.43
N ILE A 148 14.11 4.17 0.97
CA ILE A 148 12.97 5.09 1.08
C ILE A 148 12.64 5.33 2.55
N ALA A 149 12.55 4.28 3.37
CA ALA A 149 12.27 4.40 4.80
C ALA A 149 13.31 5.28 5.52
N VAL A 150 14.61 5.09 5.24
CA VAL A 150 15.68 5.93 5.79
C VAL A 150 15.52 7.39 5.36
N LYS A 151 15.27 7.67 4.07
CA LYS A 151 15.03 9.04 3.57
C LYS A 151 13.80 9.68 4.20
N LEU A 152 12.82 8.88 4.60
CA LEU A 152 11.62 9.32 5.30
C LEU A 152 11.79 9.43 6.82
N GLY A 153 12.94 9.07 7.39
CA GLY A 153 13.27 9.31 8.81
C GLY A 153 13.47 8.06 9.68
N ASP A 154 13.44 6.85 9.12
CA ASP A 154 13.73 5.59 9.82
C ASP A 154 15.24 5.30 9.81
N THR A 155 16.03 6.11 10.54
CA THR A 155 17.50 6.16 10.38
C THR A 155 18.25 4.93 10.89
N ASP A 156 17.65 4.14 11.78
CA ASP A 156 18.28 2.96 12.39
C ASP A 156 17.96 1.66 11.64
N ARG A 157 17.30 1.78 10.49
CA ARG A 157 16.81 0.65 9.71
C ARG A 157 17.97 -0.12 9.05
N PRO A 158 18.06 -1.46 9.25
CA PRO A 158 18.94 -2.30 8.45
C PRO A 158 18.63 -2.19 6.96
N ILE A 159 19.67 -2.11 6.13
CA ILE A 159 19.54 -1.98 4.67
C ILE A 159 19.83 -3.32 4.00
N GLY A 160 18.86 -3.82 3.22
CA GLY A 160 19.06 -4.98 2.36
C GLY A 160 20.11 -4.75 1.27
N THR A 161 20.57 -5.83 0.65
CA THR A 161 21.66 -5.77 -0.36
C THR A 161 21.18 -5.85 -1.80
N LYS A 162 19.88 -6.05 -2.03
CA LYS A 162 19.30 -6.24 -3.37
C LYS A 162 17.90 -5.65 -3.46
N VAL A 163 17.49 -5.29 -4.67
CA VAL A 163 16.07 -5.05 -4.99
C VAL A 163 15.42 -6.41 -5.20
N LEU A 164 14.36 -6.73 -4.45
CA LEU A 164 13.71 -8.06 -4.49
C LEU A 164 13.16 -8.37 -5.88
N TYR A 165 12.63 -7.34 -6.56
CA TYR A 165 12.10 -7.44 -7.92
C TYR A 165 12.82 -6.45 -8.83
N ALA A 166 14.07 -6.77 -9.21
CA ALA A 166 14.96 -5.82 -9.87
C ALA A 166 14.41 -5.19 -11.17
N LYS A 167 13.57 -5.87 -11.95
CA LYS A 167 12.92 -5.28 -13.14
C LYS A 167 11.45 -5.02 -12.85
N PRO A 168 10.92 -3.78 -13.04
CA PRO A 168 11.61 -2.53 -13.39
C PRO A 168 12.24 -1.76 -12.22
N TYR A 169 12.07 -2.23 -10.98
CA TYR A 169 12.25 -1.41 -9.78
C TYR A 169 13.71 -1.03 -9.45
N GLN A 170 14.71 -1.62 -10.11
CA GLN A 170 16.09 -1.14 -10.05
C GLN A 170 16.20 0.31 -10.55
N LEU A 171 15.42 0.68 -11.59
CA LEU A 171 15.43 2.05 -12.12
C LEU A 171 14.94 3.07 -11.08
N LEU A 172 14.04 2.66 -10.18
CA LEU A 172 13.61 3.51 -9.06
C LEU A 172 14.71 3.66 -8.00
N LEU A 173 15.47 2.60 -7.71
CA LEU A 173 16.62 2.72 -6.81
C LEU A 173 17.67 3.65 -7.41
N ASP A 174 17.98 3.47 -8.68
CA ASP A 174 18.95 4.30 -9.40
C ASP A 174 18.51 5.77 -9.36
N ALA A 175 17.22 6.06 -9.60
CA ALA A 175 16.67 7.41 -9.49
C ALA A 175 16.73 7.96 -8.06
N LEU A 176 16.52 7.12 -7.04
CA LEU A 176 16.50 7.51 -5.63
C LEU A 176 17.90 7.85 -5.08
N GLU A 177 18.92 7.14 -5.56
CA GLU A 177 20.32 7.28 -5.16
C GLU A 177 21.10 8.29 -6.02
N ALA A 178 20.59 8.66 -7.19
CA ALA A 178 21.20 9.66 -8.05
C ALA A 178 21.16 11.09 -7.47
N GLU A 179 22.06 11.92 -7.99
CA GLU A 179 22.06 13.37 -7.77
C GLU A 179 20.74 14.00 -8.21
N LYS A 180 20.31 15.06 -7.51
CA LYS A 180 18.99 15.69 -7.68
C LYS A 180 18.68 16.06 -9.13
N GLU A 181 19.69 16.50 -9.87
CA GLU A 181 19.58 16.92 -11.27
C GLU A 181 19.32 15.75 -12.22
N GLN A 182 19.71 14.53 -11.84
CA GLN A 182 19.56 13.31 -12.64
C GLN A 182 18.29 12.52 -12.30
N GLN A 183 17.71 12.72 -11.12
CA GLN A 183 16.52 11.97 -10.68
C GLN A 183 15.34 12.07 -11.67
N PRO A 184 14.99 13.25 -12.24
CA PRO A 184 13.88 13.34 -13.19
C PRO A 184 14.10 12.49 -14.45
N LEU A 185 15.34 12.46 -14.97
CA LEU A 185 15.68 11.67 -16.14
C LEU A 185 15.56 10.16 -15.87
N LEU A 186 16.08 9.70 -14.74
CA LEU A 186 16.01 8.29 -14.35
C LEU A 186 14.57 7.86 -14.00
N MET A 187 13.79 8.75 -13.39
CA MET A 187 12.37 8.52 -13.14
C MET A 187 11.59 8.34 -14.45
N ASN A 188 11.86 9.16 -15.48
CA ASN A 188 11.22 8.99 -16.79
C ASN A 188 11.54 7.63 -17.40
N LYS A 189 12.79 7.14 -17.30
CA LYS A 189 13.15 5.80 -17.78
C LYS A 189 12.36 4.69 -17.08
N PHE A 190 12.05 4.85 -15.80
CA PHE A 190 11.19 3.90 -15.09
C PHE A 190 9.74 3.96 -15.61
N MET A 191 9.21 5.16 -15.87
CA MET A 191 7.84 5.34 -16.37
C MET A 191 7.64 4.82 -17.80
N ASP A 192 8.71 4.80 -18.61
CA ASP A 192 8.69 4.33 -20.00
C ASP A 192 8.89 2.81 -20.14
N TYR A 193 9.20 2.08 -19.05
CA TYR A 193 9.45 0.64 -19.06
C TYR A 193 8.16 -0.19 -19.08
#